data_AF-A0A6M8VNB2-F1
#
_entry.id   AF-A0A6M8VNB2-F1
#
_cell.length_a   1.000
_cell.length_b   1.000
_cell.length_c   1.000
_cell.angle_alpha   90.00
_cell.angle_beta   90.00
_cell.angle_gamma   90.00
#
_symmetry.space_group_name_H-M   'P 1'
#
loop_
_entity.id
_entity.type
_entity.pdbx_description
1 polymer ?
#
loop_
_entity_poly.entity_id
_entity_poly.type
_entity_poly.pdbx_seq_one_letter_code
_entity_poly.pdbx_strand_id
1 'polypeptide(L)'
;MNTLAPEARVKVWDPLVRIGHWLLVLGFFTNYIIEDEWMTLHSWVGYTLLAVVLLRILWGFVGTRHARFGDFVRSPATTARYLGDMARGRARRYLGHNPAGAVMILLLLAGMVAMAFTGIVLYAVEENAGPLAGWVAESGEAAGQAVWTVSEDFWEETHEVLANLMLALVIFHVLGVLVAGRMHRENLVRAMITGRKRAGTTGTED
;
A
#
# COMPACT_ATOMS: atom_id res chain seq x y z
N MET A 1 2.04 -38.57 25.85
CA MET A 1 1.59 -37.26 25.31
C MET A 1 2.84 -36.44 24.98
N ASN A 2 3.15 -36.27 23.69
CA ASN A 2 4.28 -35.45 23.24
C ASN A 2 3.83 -33.98 23.29
N THR A 3 4.18 -33.25 24.34
CA THR A 3 4.04 -31.80 24.38
C THR A 3 5.08 -31.21 23.42
N LEU A 4 4.66 -30.91 22.19
CA LEU A 4 5.49 -30.16 21.25
C LEU A 4 5.90 -28.85 21.93
N ALA A 5 7.20 -28.62 22.09
CA ALA A 5 7.74 -27.36 22.56
C ALA A 5 7.10 -26.21 21.75
N PRO A 6 6.72 -25.09 22.38
CA PRO A 6 6.07 -23.99 21.68
C PRO A 6 6.92 -23.57 20.48
N GLU A 7 6.33 -23.64 19.27
CA GLU A 7 6.99 -23.27 18.02
C GLU A 7 7.67 -21.90 18.18
N ALA A 8 9.00 -21.87 18.07
CA ALA A 8 9.76 -20.64 18.25
C ALA A 8 9.22 -19.55 17.30
N ARG A 9 8.94 -18.36 17.82
CA ARG A 9 8.43 -17.22 17.04
C ARG A 9 9.45 -16.10 17.00
N VAL A 10 9.64 -15.53 15.82
CA VAL A 10 10.54 -14.39 15.59
C VAL A 10 9.72 -13.13 15.35
N LYS A 11 10.17 -12.00 15.90
CA LYS A 11 9.60 -10.68 15.61
C LYS A 11 10.07 -10.27 14.21
N VAL A 12 9.12 -10.09 13.30
CA VAL A 12 9.38 -9.71 11.91
C VAL A 12 8.98 -8.26 11.68
N TRP A 13 7.77 -7.88 12.10
CA TRP A 13 7.24 -6.54 11.82
C TRP A 13 7.22 -5.68 13.08
N ASP A 14 7.80 -4.49 12.95
CA ASP A 14 7.79 -3.50 14.03
C ASP A 14 6.41 -2.83 14.18
N PRO A 15 6.14 -2.15 15.31
CA PRO A 15 4.85 -1.49 15.54
C PRO A 15 4.49 -0.42 14.50
N LEU A 16 5.45 0.35 13.99
CA LEU A 16 5.19 1.44 13.05
C LEU A 16 4.63 0.90 11.74
N VAL A 17 5.26 -0.15 11.19
CA VAL A 17 4.78 -0.81 9.96
C VAL A 17 3.37 -1.39 10.16
N ARG A 18 3.08 -1.95 11.33
CA ARG A 18 1.78 -2.57 11.62
C ARG A 18 0.67 -1.55 11.79
N ILE A 19 0.89 -0.53 12.62
CA ILE A 19 -0.08 0.53 12.87
C ILE A 19 -0.33 1.28 11.56
N GLY A 20 0.73 1.66 10.85
CA GLY A 20 0.62 2.32 9.55
C GLY A 20 -0.19 1.50 8.55
N HIS A 21 0.07 0.21 8.41
CA HIS A 21 -0.73 -0.65 7.54
C HIS A 21 -2.22 -0.67 7.90
N TRP A 22 -2.57 -0.86 9.17
CA TRP A 22 -3.99 -0.91 9.56
C TRP A 22 -4.66 0.46 9.44
N LEU A 23 -3.92 1.56 9.63
CA LEU A 23 -4.41 2.90 9.30
C LEU A 23 -4.65 3.07 7.81
N LEU A 24 -3.76 2.57 6.95
CA LEU A 24 -3.96 2.59 5.49
C LEU A 24 -5.17 1.77 5.08
N VAL A 25 -5.35 0.57 5.64
CA VAL A 25 -6.50 -0.28 5.32
C VAL A 25 -7.80 0.40 5.73
N LEU A 26 -7.92 0.81 6.99
CA LEU A 26 -9.14 1.43 7.50
C LEU A 26 -9.42 2.76 6.79
N GLY A 27 -8.40 3.62 6.70
CA GLY A 27 -8.56 4.93 6.09
C GLY A 27 -8.86 4.84 4.60
N PHE A 28 -8.25 3.93 3.83
CA PHE A 28 -8.58 3.75 2.41
C PHE A 28 -10.05 3.39 2.21
N PHE A 29 -10.55 2.37 2.91
CA PHE A 29 -11.96 1.97 2.77
C PHE A 29 -12.93 3.03 3.30
N THR A 30 -12.58 3.72 4.39
CA THR A 30 -13.37 4.86 4.85
C THR A 30 -13.42 5.94 3.78
N ASN A 31 -12.27 6.33 3.21
CA ASN A 31 -12.19 7.39 2.21
C ASN A 31 -12.98 7.05 0.95
N TYR A 32 -12.88 5.81 0.47
CA TYR A 32 -13.58 5.28 -0.69
C TYR A 32 -15.11 5.27 -0.52
N ILE A 33 -15.61 5.05 0.70
CA ILE A 33 -17.06 4.98 0.95
C ILE A 33 -17.69 6.37 1.09
N ILE A 34 -16.95 7.35 1.59
CA ILE A 34 -17.47 8.69 1.91
C ILE A 34 -17.18 9.74 0.81
N GLU A 35 -16.64 9.30 -0.33
CA GLU A 35 -16.00 10.16 -1.34
C GLU A 35 -16.90 11.15 -2.06
N ASP A 36 -18.22 11.02 -1.95
CA ASP A 36 -19.17 11.99 -2.54
C ASP A 36 -19.98 12.76 -1.49
N GLU A 37 -20.08 12.25 -0.26
CA GLU A 37 -20.98 12.83 0.74
C GLU A 37 -20.27 13.81 1.67
N TRP A 38 -19.09 13.46 2.17
CA TRP A 38 -18.47 14.15 3.31
C TRP A 38 -17.09 14.71 2.95
N MET A 39 -17.04 15.73 2.09
CA MET A 39 -15.78 16.21 1.47
C MET A 39 -14.72 16.70 2.44
N THR A 40 -15.14 17.36 3.52
CA THR A 40 -14.22 17.74 4.59
C THR A 40 -13.59 16.50 5.23
N LEU A 41 -14.37 15.44 5.49
CA LEU A 41 -13.79 14.23 6.07
C LEU A 41 -12.93 13.47 5.06
N HIS A 42 -13.36 13.37 3.81
CA HIS A 42 -12.60 12.72 2.74
C HIS A 42 -11.21 13.36 2.57
N SER A 43 -11.14 14.70 2.48
CA SER A 43 -9.86 15.42 2.35
C SER A 43 -8.94 15.23 3.57
N TRP A 44 -9.45 15.32 4.80
CA TRP A 44 -8.65 15.10 6.01
C TRP A 44 -8.16 13.65 6.15
N VAL A 45 -8.98 12.67 5.79
CA VAL A 45 -8.56 11.26 5.73
C VAL A 45 -7.49 11.08 4.65
N GLY A 46 -7.67 11.66 3.47
CA GLY A 46 -6.68 11.69 2.40
C GLY A 46 -5.32 12.24 2.83
N TYR A 47 -5.29 13.40 3.51
CA TYR A 47 -4.06 13.96 4.06
C TYR A 47 -3.40 13.06 5.11
N THR A 48 -4.21 12.43 5.97
CA THR A 48 -3.73 11.48 6.97
C THR A 48 -3.09 10.26 6.31
N LEU A 49 -3.74 9.71 5.29
CA LEU A 49 -3.22 8.58 4.50
C LEU A 49 -1.91 8.95 3.81
N LEU A 50 -1.82 10.13 3.18
CA LEU A 50 -0.59 10.62 2.58
C LEU A 50 0.54 10.70 3.61
N ALA A 51 0.28 11.27 4.79
CA ALA A 51 1.28 11.35 5.86
C ALA A 51 1.77 9.96 6.30
N VAL A 52 0.87 8.98 6.44
CA VAL A 52 1.24 7.60 6.77
C VAL A 52 2.08 6.96 5.65
N VAL A 53 1.74 7.20 4.39
CA VAL A 53 2.52 6.70 3.23
C VAL A 53 3.90 7.31 3.19
N LEU A 54 4.03 8.64 3.36
CA LEU A 54 5.33 9.31 3.39
C LEU A 54 6.19 8.81 4.55
N LEU A 55 5.61 8.66 5.74
CA LEU A 55 6.30 8.05 6.88
C LEU A 55 6.74 6.62 6.55
N ARG A 56 5.89 5.83 5.90
CA ARG A 56 6.23 4.45 5.50
C ARG A 56 7.36 4.42 4.48
N ILE A 57 7.37 5.32 3.51
CA ILE A 57 8.45 5.47 2.52
C ILE A 57 9.76 5.78 3.24
N LEU A 58 9.77 6.80 4.12
CA LEU A 58 10.95 7.14 4.93
C LEU A 58 11.43 5.94 5.76
N TRP A 59 10.50 5.25 6.44
CA TRP A 59 10.80 4.05 7.22
C TRP A 59 11.30 2.88 6.36
N GLY A 60 10.98 2.87 5.06
CA GLY A 60 11.54 1.94 4.08
C GLY A 60 13.02 2.14 3.79
N PHE A 61 13.60 3.29 4.16
CA PHE A 61 15.04 3.54 4.04
C PHE A 61 15.76 3.38 5.38
N VAL A 62 15.21 3.95 6.46
CA VAL A 62 15.91 4.04 7.76
C VAL A 62 15.41 3.08 8.83
N GLY A 63 14.32 2.35 8.57
CA GLY A 63 13.63 1.55 9.57
C GLY A 63 14.31 0.22 9.95
N THR A 64 13.55 -0.65 10.63
CA THR A 64 14.04 -1.97 11.04
C THR A 64 14.37 -2.86 9.83
N ARG A 65 15.15 -3.93 10.04
CA ARG A 65 15.63 -4.83 8.98
C ARG A 65 14.53 -5.19 7.98
N HIS A 66 13.41 -5.75 8.46
CA HIS A 66 12.33 -6.23 7.61
C HIS A 66 11.39 -5.12 7.08
N ALA A 67 11.58 -3.88 7.52
CA ALA A 67 10.86 -2.71 7.01
C ALA A 67 11.57 -2.08 5.80
N ARG A 68 12.89 -2.25 5.70
CA ARG A 68 13.73 -1.60 4.68
C ARG A 68 13.55 -2.21 3.30
N PHE A 69 13.45 -1.36 2.27
CA PHE A 69 13.30 -1.79 0.87
C PHE A 69 14.45 -2.71 0.45
N GLY A 70 15.68 -2.44 0.89
CA GLY A 70 16.84 -3.28 0.60
C GLY A 70 16.80 -4.70 1.16
N ASP A 71 15.97 -4.99 2.19
CA ASP A 71 15.83 -6.35 2.74
C ASP A 71 14.96 -7.25 1.86
N PHE A 72 13.96 -6.66 1.20
CA PHE A 72 12.90 -7.43 0.55
C PHE A 72 12.70 -7.17 -0.95
N VAL A 73 13.13 -6.04 -1.49
CA VAL A 73 13.05 -5.78 -2.94
C VAL A 73 14.13 -6.61 -3.63
N ARG A 74 13.70 -7.44 -4.59
CA ARG A 74 14.57 -8.34 -5.36
C ARG A 74 14.57 -7.93 -6.83
N SER A 75 15.56 -8.42 -7.58
CA SER A 75 15.66 -8.15 -9.01
C SER A 75 14.43 -8.66 -9.79
N PRO A 76 14.06 -8.01 -10.91
CA PRO A 76 12.90 -8.41 -11.71
C PRO A 76 12.91 -9.89 -12.11
N ALA A 77 14.08 -10.43 -12.48
CA ALA A 77 14.25 -11.84 -12.82
C ALA A 77 13.95 -12.78 -11.64
N THR A 78 14.34 -12.40 -10.41
CA THR A 78 14.06 -13.18 -9.20
C THR A 78 12.56 -13.19 -8.89
N THR A 79 11.92 -12.03 -9.05
CA THR A 79 10.49 -11.88 -8.84
C THR A 79 9.68 -12.68 -9.87
N ALA A 80 10.03 -12.59 -11.16
CA ALA A 80 9.35 -13.34 -12.21
C ALA A 80 9.45 -14.86 -12.00
N ARG A 81 10.64 -15.34 -11.63
CA ARG A 81 10.85 -16.75 -11.25
C ARG A 81 9.98 -17.14 -10.05
N TYR A 82 9.95 -16.30 -9.01
CA TYR A 82 9.13 -16.55 -7.82
C TYR A 82 7.63 -16.62 -8.13
N LEU A 83 7.12 -15.74 -9.00
CA LEU A 83 5.73 -15.77 -9.47
C LEU A 83 5.43 -17.08 -10.22
N GLY A 84 6.35 -17.53 -11.08
CA GLY A 84 6.25 -18.82 -11.74
C GLY A 84 6.24 -20.00 -10.76
N ASP A 85 7.09 -19.98 -9.73
CA ASP A 85 7.12 -21.01 -8.69
C ASP A 85 5.85 -21.00 -7.83
N MET A 86 5.29 -19.82 -7.58
CA MET A 86 4.01 -19.66 -6.88
C MET A 86 2.86 -20.27 -7.67
N ALA A 87 2.79 -20.01 -8.98
CA ALA A 87 1.78 -20.61 -9.85
C ALA A 87 1.87 -22.14 -9.91
N ARG A 88 3.07 -22.71 -9.70
CA ARG A 88 3.31 -24.16 -9.64
C ARG A 88 3.18 -24.76 -8.23
N GLY A 89 2.87 -23.95 -7.21
CA GLY A 89 2.78 -24.39 -5.81
C GLY A 89 4.11 -24.77 -5.16
N ARG A 90 5.25 -24.31 -5.71
CA ARG A 90 6.61 -24.63 -5.24
C ARG A 90 7.35 -23.40 -4.69
N ALA A 91 6.67 -22.28 -4.52
CA ALA A 91 7.31 -21.06 -4.06
C ALA A 91 7.95 -21.23 -2.68
N ARG A 92 9.15 -20.64 -2.53
CA ARG A 92 9.91 -20.65 -1.28
C ARG A 92 9.25 -19.76 -0.23
N ARG A 93 9.43 -20.13 1.04
CA ARG A 93 8.96 -19.34 2.19
C ARG A 93 9.98 -18.25 2.55
N TYR A 94 9.50 -17.03 2.78
CA TYR A 94 10.30 -15.89 3.23
C TYR A 94 9.83 -15.42 4.62
N LEU A 95 10.78 -15.14 5.52
CA LEU A 95 10.48 -14.57 6.84
C LEU A 95 10.00 -13.11 6.74
N GLY A 96 10.68 -12.29 5.95
CA GLY A 96 10.24 -10.92 5.62
C GLY A 96 9.11 -10.92 4.59
N HIS A 97 9.22 -10.06 3.58
CA HIS A 97 8.35 -10.10 2.41
C HIS A 97 8.94 -11.06 1.37
N ASN A 98 8.06 -11.77 0.66
CA ASN A 98 8.46 -12.53 -0.51
C ASN A 98 8.53 -11.60 -1.75
N PRO A 99 9.16 -12.02 -2.86
CA PRO A 99 9.33 -11.16 -4.04
C PRO A 99 8.01 -10.65 -4.65
N ALA A 100 6.94 -11.44 -4.63
CA ALA A 100 5.63 -10.98 -5.12
C ALA A 100 5.02 -9.89 -4.21
N GLY A 101 5.08 -10.10 -2.89
CA GLY A 101 4.64 -9.13 -1.89
C GLY A 101 5.48 -7.85 -1.92
N ALA A 102 6.78 -7.95 -2.25
CA ALA A 102 7.64 -6.79 -2.45
C ALA A 102 7.13 -5.88 -3.57
N VAL A 103 6.80 -6.44 -4.73
CA VAL A 103 6.21 -5.68 -5.85
C VAL A 103 4.88 -5.08 -5.45
N MET A 104 4.02 -5.85 -4.78
CA MET A 104 2.72 -5.35 -4.34
C MET A 104 2.84 -4.14 -3.40
N ILE A 105 3.80 -4.15 -2.47
CA ILE A 105 4.07 -3.00 -1.59
C ILE A 105 4.47 -1.77 -2.40
N LEU A 106 5.34 -1.92 -3.40
CA LEU A 106 5.77 -0.80 -4.23
C LEU A 106 4.60 -0.23 -5.06
N LEU A 107 3.79 -1.10 -5.65
CA LEU A 107 2.60 -0.70 -6.41
C LEU A 107 1.58 0.03 -5.53
N LEU A 108 1.28 -0.50 -4.34
CA LEU A 108 0.35 0.14 -3.41
C LEU A 108 0.88 1.47 -2.88
N LEU A 109 2.16 1.58 -2.54
CA LEU A 109 2.74 2.85 -2.09
C LEU A 109 2.74 3.89 -3.20
N ALA A 110 3.13 3.51 -4.43
CA ALA A 110 3.12 4.42 -5.57
C ALA A 110 1.69 4.86 -5.92
N GLY A 111 0.75 3.93 -5.95
CA GLY A 111 -0.66 4.22 -6.21
C GLY A 111 -1.29 5.10 -5.14
N MET A 112 -0.97 4.90 -3.86
CA MET A 112 -1.43 5.79 -2.79
C MET A 112 -0.85 7.22 -2.91
N VAL A 113 0.42 7.37 -3.32
CA VAL A 113 0.99 8.69 -3.59
C VAL A 113 0.30 9.35 -4.79
N ALA A 114 0.04 8.60 -5.86
CA ALA A 114 -0.66 9.11 -7.03
C ALA A 114 -2.10 9.54 -6.69
N MET A 115 -2.85 8.71 -5.94
CA MET A 115 -4.19 9.03 -5.44
C MET A 115 -4.20 10.30 -4.60
N ALA A 116 -3.31 10.40 -3.62
CA ALA A 116 -3.25 11.59 -2.77
C ALA A 116 -2.88 12.84 -3.58
N PHE A 117 -1.97 12.71 -4.55
CA PHE A 117 -1.59 13.81 -5.42
C PHE A 117 -2.75 14.28 -6.29
N THR A 118 -3.43 13.37 -7.00
CA THR A 118 -4.56 13.74 -7.86
C THR A 118 -5.72 14.30 -7.03
N GLY A 119 -5.98 13.76 -5.84
CA GLY A 119 -7.00 14.29 -4.93
C GLY A 119 -6.67 15.67 -4.39
N ILE A 120 -5.41 15.98 -4.09
CA ILE A 120 -4.97 17.33 -3.70
C ILE A 120 -5.21 18.33 -4.83
N VAL A 121 -4.91 17.94 -6.07
CA VAL A 121 -5.12 18.80 -7.24
C VAL A 121 -6.60 19.00 -7.49
N LEU A 122 -7.39 17.92 -7.49
CA LEU A 122 -8.84 17.98 -7.67
C LEU A 122 -9.52 18.86 -6.62
N TYR A 123 -9.14 18.69 -5.35
CA TYR A 123 -9.66 19.51 -4.25
C TYR A 123 -9.30 21.00 -4.39
N ALA A 124 -8.16 21.32 -4.99
CA ALA A 124 -7.80 22.71 -5.28
C ALA A 124 -8.56 23.27 -6.48
N VAL A 125 -8.90 22.43 -7.46
CA VAL A 125 -9.61 22.79 -8.68
C VAL A 125 -11.10 23.01 -8.40
N GLU A 126 -11.79 22.03 -7.84
CA GLU A 126 -13.25 22.09 -7.66
C GLU A 126 -13.66 22.93 -6.44
N GLU A 127 -13.00 22.69 -5.30
CA GLU A 127 -13.39 23.30 -4.02
C GLU A 127 -12.63 24.59 -3.73
N ASN A 128 -11.69 25.00 -4.61
CA ASN A 128 -10.81 26.16 -4.40
C ASN A 128 -10.12 26.13 -3.02
N ALA A 129 -9.78 24.93 -2.54
CA ALA A 129 -9.35 24.68 -1.17
C ALA A 129 -8.06 23.86 -1.10
N GLY A 130 -7.48 23.82 0.11
CA GLY A 130 -6.25 23.06 0.35
C GLY A 130 -4.98 23.77 -0.12
N PRO A 131 -3.83 23.06 -0.09
CA PRO A 131 -2.52 23.68 -0.21
C PRO A 131 -2.16 24.16 -1.62
N LEU A 132 -2.84 23.67 -2.65
CA LEU A 132 -2.60 24.07 -4.04
C LEU A 132 -3.58 25.11 -4.57
N ALA A 133 -4.62 25.49 -3.80
CA ALA A 133 -5.68 26.40 -4.25
C ALA A 133 -5.14 27.72 -4.83
N GLY A 134 -4.16 28.35 -4.17
CA GLY A 134 -3.58 29.61 -4.64
C GLY A 134 -2.87 29.46 -6.00
N TRP A 135 -2.09 28.39 -6.18
CA TRP A 135 -1.38 28.13 -7.44
C TRP A 135 -2.34 27.83 -8.58
N VAL A 136 -3.39 27.08 -8.25
CA VAL A 136 -4.41 26.66 -9.20
C VAL A 136 -5.26 27.84 -9.64
N ALA A 137 -5.71 28.70 -8.71
CA ALA A 137 -6.46 29.92 -9.03
C ALA A 137 -5.68 30.87 -9.95
N GLU A 138 -4.39 31.12 -9.65
CA GLU A 138 -3.51 31.92 -10.52
C GLU A 138 -3.39 31.32 -11.94
N SER A 139 -3.30 29.99 -12.04
CA SER A 139 -3.19 29.31 -13.33
C SER A 139 -4.51 29.30 -14.12
N GLY A 140 -5.66 29.23 -13.43
CA GLY A 140 -7.00 29.21 -14.04
C GLY A 140 -7.37 30.55 -14.69
N GLU A 141 -7.02 31.67 -14.06
CA GLU A 141 -7.18 33.01 -14.66
C GLU A 141 -6.39 33.14 -15.97
N ALA A 142 -5.20 32.54 -16.04
CA ALA A 142 -4.36 32.54 -17.25
C ALA A 142 -4.84 31.55 -18.33
N ALA A 143 -5.49 30.45 -17.94
CA ALA A 143 -5.87 29.35 -18.84
C ALA A 143 -7.22 29.58 -19.56
N GLY A 144 -8.12 30.38 -18.99
CA GLY A 144 -9.45 30.63 -19.55
C GLY A 144 -10.45 29.48 -19.33
N GLN A 145 -11.74 29.80 -19.36
CA GLN A 145 -12.82 28.95 -18.83
C GLN A 145 -12.98 27.58 -19.53
N ALA A 146 -12.72 27.47 -20.83
CA ALA A 146 -12.83 26.20 -21.56
C ALA A 146 -11.64 25.24 -21.29
N VAL A 147 -10.45 25.78 -20.99
CA VAL A 147 -9.30 24.97 -20.60
C VAL A 147 -9.46 24.50 -19.16
N TRP A 148 -10.07 25.35 -18.33
CA TRP A 148 -10.37 25.06 -16.95
C TRP A 148 -11.32 23.87 -16.79
N THR A 149 -12.47 23.85 -17.46
CA THR A 149 -13.42 22.73 -17.38
C THR A 149 -12.83 21.40 -17.83
N VAL A 150 -12.01 21.41 -18.89
CA VAL A 150 -11.29 20.20 -19.34
C VAL A 150 -10.29 19.71 -18.29
N SER A 151 -9.74 20.62 -17.49
CA SER A 151 -8.86 20.26 -16.38
C SER A 151 -9.61 19.66 -15.20
N GLU A 152 -10.81 20.16 -14.87
CA GLU A 152 -11.67 19.59 -13.80
C GLU A 152 -12.02 18.13 -14.13
N ASP A 153 -12.68 17.91 -15.28
CA ASP A 153 -13.09 16.57 -15.75
C ASP A 153 -11.91 15.58 -15.77
N PHE A 154 -10.74 16.04 -16.22
CA PHE A 154 -9.54 15.20 -16.29
C PHE A 154 -9.04 14.77 -14.90
N TRP A 155 -9.02 15.68 -13.93
CA TRP A 155 -8.53 15.37 -12.57
C TRP A 155 -9.52 14.49 -11.82
N GLU A 156 -10.83 14.72 -11.99
CA GLU A 156 -11.91 13.90 -11.44
C GLU A 156 -11.81 12.47 -11.98
N GLU A 157 -11.84 12.29 -13.31
CA GLU A 157 -11.76 10.98 -13.95
C GLU A 157 -10.46 10.26 -13.59
N THR A 158 -9.33 10.99 -13.55
CA THR A 158 -8.05 10.40 -13.14
C THR A 158 -8.08 9.91 -11.69
N HIS A 159 -8.68 10.68 -10.77
CA HIS A 159 -8.80 10.28 -9.37
C HIS A 159 -9.71 9.05 -9.22
N GLU A 160 -10.85 9.02 -9.89
CA GLU A 160 -11.79 7.90 -9.86
C GLU A 160 -11.17 6.62 -10.46
N VAL A 161 -10.49 6.73 -11.61
CA VAL A 161 -9.80 5.60 -12.24
C VAL A 161 -8.70 5.06 -11.32
N LEU A 162 -7.93 5.94 -10.69
CA LEU A 162 -6.91 5.52 -9.73
C LEU A 162 -7.53 4.88 -8.48
N ALA A 163 -8.70 5.34 -8.00
CA ALA A 163 -9.40 4.75 -6.86
C ALA A 163 -9.81 3.31 -7.17
N ASN A 164 -10.41 3.09 -8.33
CA ASN A 164 -10.81 1.77 -8.83
C ASN A 164 -9.61 0.85 -9.07
N LEU A 165 -8.51 1.37 -9.64
CA LEU A 165 -7.26 0.64 -9.80
C LEU A 165 -6.69 0.22 -8.43
N MET A 166 -6.70 1.13 -7.45
CA MET A 166 -6.24 0.86 -6.10
C MET A 166 -7.09 -0.21 -5.41
N LEU A 167 -8.41 -0.17 -5.57
CA LEU A 167 -9.29 -1.22 -5.08
C LEU A 167 -8.95 -2.58 -5.69
N ALA A 168 -8.72 -2.63 -7.01
CA ALA A 168 -8.28 -3.86 -7.68
C ALA A 168 -6.93 -4.37 -7.13
N LEU A 169 -5.96 -3.48 -6.94
CA LEU A 169 -4.66 -3.81 -6.34
C LEU A 169 -4.79 -4.33 -4.91
N VAL A 170 -5.68 -3.75 -4.09
CA VAL A 170 -5.99 -4.24 -2.74
C VAL A 170 -6.60 -5.64 -2.78
N ILE A 171 -7.53 -5.91 -3.70
CA ILE A 171 -8.10 -7.26 -3.90
C ILE A 171 -7.01 -8.26 -4.26
N PHE A 172 -6.15 -7.93 -5.24
CA PHE A 172 -5.02 -8.79 -5.61
C PHE A 172 -4.04 -9.02 -4.46
N HIS A 173 -3.77 -7.98 -3.65
CA HIS A 173 -2.95 -8.09 -2.46
C HIS A 173 -3.54 -9.09 -1.47
N VAL A 174 -4.83 -8.99 -1.14
CA VAL A 174 -5.51 -9.89 -0.21
C VAL A 174 -5.52 -11.33 -0.75
N LEU A 175 -5.81 -11.53 -2.03
CA LEU A 175 -5.73 -12.84 -2.67
C LEU A 175 -4.32 -13.43 -2.56
N GLY A 176 -3.28 -12.62 -2.82
CA GLY A 176 -1.89 -13.04 -2.65
C GLY A 176 -1.55 -13.44 -1.22
N VAL A 177 -2.06 -12.71 -0.23
CA VAL A 177 -1.93 -13.04 1.20
C VAL A 177 -2.62 -14.38 1.52
N LEU A 178 -3.81 -14.63 0.99
CA LEU A 178 -4.54 -15.88 1.19
C LEU A 178 -3.82 -17.07 0.55
N VAL A 179 -3.35 -16.92 -0.70
CA VAL A 179 -2.59 -17.95 -1.42
C VAL A 179 -1.29 -18.28 -0.69
N ALA A 180 -0.48 -17.27 -0.35
CA ALA A 180 0.77 -17.47 0.37
C ALA A 180 0.54 -18.05 1.77
N GLY A 181 -0.51 -17.60 2.47
CA GLY A 181 -0.89 -18.13 3.77
C GLY A 181 -1.29 -19.60 3.71
N ARG A 182 -2.05 -20.01 2.69
CA ARG A 182 -2.42 -21.42 2.48
C ARG A 182 -1.22 -22.27 2.09
N MET A 183 -0.40 -21.81 1.15
CA MET A 183 0.78 -22.52 0.65
C MET A 183 1.82 -22.77 1.74
N HIS A 184 2.08 -21.77 2.60
CA HIS A 184 3.04 -21.89 3.68
C HIS A 184 2.42 -22.33 5.01
N ARG A 185 1.10 -22.57 5.03
CA ARG A 185 0.31 -22.86 6.23
C ARG A 185 0.57 -21.82 7.33
N GLU A 186 0.62 -20.54 6.99
CA GLU A 186 0.85 -19.44 7.94
C GLU A 186 -0.29 -18.42 7.91
N ASN A 187 -0.74 -17.97 9.08
CA ASN A 187 -1.72 -16.89 9.17
C ASN A 187 -0.99 -15.54 9.10
N LEU A 188 -0.86 -15.00 7.88
CA LEU A 188 -0.18 -13.73 7.61
C LEU A 188 -0.92 -12.53 8.22
N VAL A 189 -2.26 -12.56 8.26
CA VAL A 189 -3.08 -11.51 8.90
C VAL A 189 -2.78 -11.44 10.40
N ARG A 190 -2.79 -12.59 11.08
CA ARG A 190 -2.43 -12.68 12.51
C ARG A 190 -0.99 -12.27 12.75
N ALA A 191 -0.09 -12.64 11.86
CA ALA A 191 1.28 -12.17 11.95
C ALA A 191 1.31 -10.64 11.83
N MET A 192 0.47 -10.02 10.99
CA MET A 192 0.47 -8.56 10.78
C MET A 192 -0.10 -7.82 11.99
N ILE A 193 -1.00 -8.45 12.74
CA ILE A 193 -1.46 -7.92 14.04
C ILE A 193 -0.36 -8.08 15.10
N THR A 194 0.24 -9.27 15.21
CA THR A 194 1.17 -9.60 16.32
C THR A 194 2.62 -9.19 16.08
N GLY A 195 3.00 -8.93 14.84
CA GLY A 195 4.37 -8.69 14.37
C GLY A 195 5.27 -9.93 14.40
N ARG A 196 4.73 -11.13 14.62
CA ARG A 196 5.52 -12.36 14.84
C ARG A 196 5.18 -13.45 13.83
N LYS A 197 6.21 -14.09 13.27
CA LYS A 197 6.09 -15.28 12.42
C LYS A 197 6.77 -16.49 13.05
N ARG A 198 6.53 -17.68 12.50
CA ARG A 198 7.19 -18.92 12.93
C ARG A 198 8.64 -18.91 12.49
N ALA A 199 9.53 -19.35 13.36
CA ALA A 199 10.96 -19.39 13.08
C ALA A 199 11.36 -20.50 12.08
N GLY A 200 10.42 -21.36 11.65
CA GLY A 200 10.66 -22.58 10.87
C GLY A 200 11.66 -22.42 9.74
N THR A 201 12.41 -23.50 9.50
CA THR A 201 13.55 -23.60 8.57
C THR A 201 13.31 -22.85 7.27
N THR A 202 14.03 -21.75 7.10
CA THR A 202 14.25 -21.14 5.80
C THR A 202 14.87 -22.21 4.90
N GLY A 203 14.31 -22.43 3.71
CA GLY A 203 14.98 -23.25 2.71
C GLY A 203 16.38 -22.68 2.52
N THR A 204 17.39 -23.50 2.83
CA THR A 204 18.81 -23.14 2.85
C THR A 204 19.21 -22.47 1.55
N GLU A 205 20.04 -21.44 1.69
CA GLU A 205 20.68 -20.70 0.62
C GLU A 205 21.67 -21.63 -0.09
N ASP A 206 21.40 -21.90 -1.38
CA ASP A 206 22.39 -22.02 -2.46
C ASP A 206 21.95 -21.01 -3.53
#